data_AF-A0A0S8KTE9-F1
#
_entry.id   AF-A0A0S8KTE9-F1
#
_cell.length_a   1.000
_cell.length_b   1.000
_cell.length_c   1.000
_cell.angle_alpha   90.00
_cell.angle_beta   90.00
_cell.angle_gamma   90.00
#
_symmetry.space_group_name_H-M   'P 1'
#
loop_
_entity.id
_entity.type
_entity.pdbx_description
1 polymer ?
#
loop_
_entity_poly.entity_id
_entity_poly.type
_entity_poly.pdbx_seq_one_letter_code
_entity_poly.pdbx_strand_id
1 'polypeptide(L)'
;MKKIMVLLIIWILTPMYMGIIIAEEIHIETSQCGINSLYLCLRHLAINVKLDQIYSDMERDDRNEVNLYQLAVYADQYGIPVKRIKHPTLHVINTYLTNNACAIVQYKYPDNRPHIAALLQAQEKQLLFCDYPRKKFVISEEDLADVLEHSRGMLILSQKPFSKSVFCLLSHSKILWCCIITIAVGFMIVKIWQFLTTKAAPR
;
A
#
# COMPACT_ATOMS: atom_id res chain seq x y z
N MET A 1 19.07 -17.52 -28.47
CA MET A 1 19.33 -16.13 -28.03
C MET A 1 18.23 -15.14 -28.42
N LYS A 2 17.71 -15.12 -29.66
CA LYS A 2 16.65 -14.17 -30.09
C LYS A 2 15.34 -14.21 -29.27
N LYS A 3 14.90 -15.38 -28.78
CA LYS A 3 13.66 -15.52 -27.99
C LYS A 3 13.73 -14.88 -26.60
N ILE A 4 14.92 -14.81 -25.99
CA ILE A 4 15.12 -14.24 -24.65
C ILE A 4 15.07 -12.70 -24.72
N MET A 5 15.63 -12.10 -25.78
CA MET A 5 15.53 -10.65 -26.00
C MET A 5 14.08 -10.19 -26.19
N VAL A 6 13.26 -10.95 -26.92
CA VAL A 6 11.84 -10.60 -27.13
C VAL A 6 11.07 -10.65 -25.81
N LEU A 7 11.31 -11.66 -24.97
CA LEU A 7 10.72 -11.75 -23.63
C LEU A 7 11.14 -10.59 -22.72
N LEU A 8 12.41 -10.18 -22.79
CA LEU A 8 12.93 -9.04 -22.02
C LEU A 8 12.31 -7.72 -22.48
N ILE A 9 12.17 -7.51 -23.79
CA ILE A 9 11.54 -6.31 -24.37
C ILE A 9 10.05 -6.26 -24.00
N ILE A 10 9.35 -7.39 -24.04
CA ILE A 10 7.93 -7.46 -23.61
C ILE A 10 7.81 -7.16 -22.11
N TRP A 11 8.71 -7.66 -21.27
CA TRP A 11 8.71 -7.40 -19.82
C TRP A 11 9.02 -5.95 -19.45
N ILE A 12 9.89 -5.28 -20.22
CA ILE A 12 10.24 -3.87 -20.00
C ILE A 12 9.12 -2.95 -20.50
N LEU A 13 8.45 -3.30 -21.59
CA LEU A 13 7.39 -2.48 -22.19
C LEU A 13 6.03 -2.65 -21.51
N THR A 14 5.71 -3.80 -20.91
CA THR A 14 4.39 -4.01 -20.24
C THR A 14 4.03 -2.99 -19.17
N PRO A 15 4.89 -2.61 -18.20
CA PRO A 15 4.52 -1.62 -17.20
C PRO A 15 4.37 -0.21 -17.81
N MET A 16 5.17 0.12 -18.83
CA MET A 16 5.12 1.40 -19.53
C MET A 16 3.83 1.54 -20.35
N TYR A 17 3.43 0.48 -21.07
CA TYR A 17 2.18 0.43 -21.84
C TYR A 17 0.95 0.39 -20.94
N MET A 18 0.99 -0.30 -19.79
CA MET A 18 -0.13 -0.27 -18.83
C MET A 18 -0.39 1.16 -18.34
N GLY A 19 0.66 1.95 -18.07
CA GLY A 19 0.49 3.36 -17.69
C GLY A 19 -0.17 4.23 -18.76
N ILE A 20 0.08 3.95 -20.05
CA ILE A 20 -0.48 4.66 -21.21
C ILE A 20 -1.93 4.23 -21.46
N ILE A 21 -2.22 2.93 -21.48
CA ILE A 21 -3.57 2.39 -21.77
C ILE A 21 -4.57 2.79 -20.68
N ILE A 22 -4.18 2.82 -19.40
CA ILE A 22 -5.08 3.25 -18.32
C ILE A 22 -5.46 4.74 -18.46
N ALA A 23 -4.71 5.55 -19.22
CA ALA A 23 -5.05 6.95 -19.43
C ALA A 23 -6.18 7.17 -20.46
N GLU A 24 -6.38 6.26 -21.41
CA GLU A 24 -7.38 6.41 -22.49
C GLU A 24 -8.80 6.03 -22.05
N GLU A 25 -8.97 5.16 -21.06
CA GLU A 25 -10.29 4.73 -20.58
C GLU A 25 -10.98 5.72 -19.62
N ILE A 26 -10.28 6.75 -19.13
CA ILE A 26 -10.82 7.66 -18.11
C ILE A 26 -11.65 8.77 -18.76
N HIS A 27 -12.97 8.73 -18.54
CA HIS A 27 -13.88 9.81 -18.91
C HIS A 27 -13.54 11.09 -18.12
N ILE A 28 -13.35 12.18 -18.86
CA ILE A 28 -12.85 13.46 -18.34
C ILE A 28 -13.99 14.24 -17.67
N GLU A 29 -14.32 13.86 -16.44
CA GLU A 29 -15.14 14.69 -15.53
C GLU A 29 -14.34 15.00 -14.25
N THR A 30 -14.20 16.29 -13.94
CA THR A 30 -13.39 16.81 -12.81
C THR A 30 -13.83 16.30 -11.44
N SER A 31 -15.07 15.82 -11.29
CA SER A 31 -15.60 15.30 -10.01
C SER A 31 -15.18 13.85 -9.72
N GLN A 32 -14.53 13.16 -10.66
CA GLN A 32 -14.27 11.72 -10.58
C GLN A 32 -12.82 11.35 -10.20
N CYS A 33 -12.03 12.31 -9.70
CA CYS A 33 -10.61 12.11 -9.37
C CYS A 33 -10.37 10.95 -8.38
N GLY A 34 -11.26 10.74 -7.41
CA GLY A 34 -11.18 9.63 -6.45
C GLY A 34 -11.38 8.26 -7.09
N ILE A 35 -12.39 8.10 -7.94
CA ILE A 35 -12.67 6.84 -8.66
C ILE A 35 -11.53 6.51 -9.62
N ASN A 36 -11.04 7.51 -10.36
CA ASN A 36 -9.92 7.35 -11.28
C ASN A 36 -8.62 6.96 -10.56
N SER A 37 -8.35 7.59 -9.41
CA SER A 37 -7.21 7.24 -8.56
C SER A 37 -7.29 5.80 -8.06
N LEU A 38 -8.46 5.36 -7.62
CA LEU A 38 -8.68 3.97 -7.21
C LEU A 38 -8.55 3.00 -8.38
N TYR A 39 -9.13 3.32 -9.54
CA TYR A 39 -8.99 2.49 -10.74
C TYR A 39 -7.52 2.25 -11.10
N LEU A 40 -6.71 3.31 -11.12
CA LEU A 40 -5.26 3.21 -11.32
C LEU A 40 -4.59 2.30 -10.31
N CYS A 41 -4.90 2.49 -9.02
CA CYS A 41 -4.38 1.64 -7.94
C CYS A 41 -4.75 0.17 -8.16
N LEU A 42 -6.01 -0.15 -8.47
CA LEU A 42 -6.47 -1.51 -8.74
C LEU A 42 -5.72 -2.13 -9.93
N ARG A 43 -5.59 -1.39 -11.04
CA ARG A 43 -4.85 -1.83 -12.22
C ARG A 43 -3.37 -2.05 -11.94
N HIS A 44 -2.75 -1.15 -11.16
CA HIS A 44 -1.36 -1.29 -10.73
C HIS A 44 -1.15 -2.55 -9.87
N LEU A 45 -2.12 -2.87 -9.01
CA LEU A 45 -2.13 -4.10 -8.21
C LEU A 45 -2.58 -5.33 -9.01
N ALA A 46 -2.68 -5.25 -10.33
CA ALA A 46 -3.11 -6.34 -11.22
C ALA A 46 -4.52 -6.89 -10.92
N ILE A 47 -5.40 -6.06 -10.34
CA ILE A 47 -6.80 -6.37 -10.10
C ILE A 47 -7.60 -5.94 -11.34
N ASN A 48 -8.29 -6.90 -11.96
CA ASN A 48 -9.02 -6.67 -13.20
C ASN A 48 -10.45 -6.24 -12.91
N VAL A 49 -10.68 -4.94 -12.82
CA VAL A 49 -12.00 -4.31 -12.69
C VAL A 49 -12.17 -3.33 -13.85
N LYS A 50 -13.39 -3.19 -14.38
CA LYS A 50 -13.69 -2.20 -15.42
C LYS A 50 -14.02 -0.86 -14.79
N LEU A 51 -13.56 0.25 -15.39
CA LEU A 51 -13.82 1.58 -14.84
C LEU A 51 -15.33 1.89 -14.73
N ASP A 52 -16.12 1.54 -15.75
CA ASP A 52 -17.59 1.71 -15.75
C ASP A 52 -18.28 0.98 -14.59
N GLN A 53 -17.74 -0.17 -14.19
CA GLN A 53 -18.25 -0.92 -13.06
C GLN A 53 -17.98 -0.16 -11.75
N ILE A 54 -16.82 0.48 -11.59
CA ILE A 54 -16.53 1.28 -10.39
C ILE A 54 -17.50 2.48 -10.32
N TYR A 55 -17.78 3.11 -11.47
CA TYR A 55 -18.75 4.21 -11.54
C TYR A 55 -20.19 3.79 -11.21
N SER A 56 -20.59 2.56 -11.55
CA SER A 56 -21.92 2.03 -11.20
C SER A 56 -22.01 1.61 -9.73
N ASP A 57 -20.94 1.04 -9.19
CA ASP A 57 -20.96 0.39 -7.88
C ASP A 57 -20.71 1.38 -6.73
N MET A 58 -20.05 2.51 -6.99
CA MET A 58 -19.75 3.53 -5.99
C MET A 58 -20.86 4.60 -5.90
N GLU A 59 -21.48 4.67 -4.73
CA GLU A 59 -22.37 5.78 -4.36
C GLU A 59 -21.56 7.09 -4.24
N ARG A 60 -22.06 8.15 -4.85
CA ARG A 60 -21.43 9.47 -4.93
C ARG A 60 -22.25 10.46 -4.13
N ASP A 61 -21.59 11.44 -3.52
CA ASP A 61 -22.29 12.47 -2.76
C ASP A 61 -23.04 13.46 -3.68
N ASP A 62 -23.71 14.46 -3.08
CA ASP A 62 -24.43 15.51 -3.81
C ASP A 62 -23.55 16.33 -4.76
N ARG A 63 -22.21 16.24 -4.61
CA ARG A 63 -21.21 16.89 -5.46
C ARG A 63 -20.63 15.94 -6.50
N ASN A 64 -21.18 14.74 -6.63
CA ASN A 64 -20.71 13.68 -7.50
C ASN A 64 -19.26 13.23 -7.15
N GLU A 65 -18.84 13.39 -5.89
CA GLU A 65 -17.52 13.06 -5.36
C GLU A 65 -17.55 11.78 -4.51
N VAL A 66 -16.37 11.20 -4.29
CA VAL A 66 -16.15 10.04 -3.41
C VAL A 66 -15.06 10.36 -2.37
N ASN A 67 -15.24 9.89 -1.15
CA ASN A 67 -14.28 10.11 -0.07
C ASN A 67 -13.35 8.90 0.15
N LEU A 68 -12.26 9.09 0.91
CA LEU A 68 -11.30 8.02 1.22
C LEU A 68 -11.93 6.81 1.93
N TYR A 69 -13.01 7.01 2.70
CA TYR A 69 -13.69 5.89 3.36
C TYR A 69 -14.35 4.97 2.33
N GLN A 70 -15.09 5.54 1.38
CA GLN A 70 -15.77 4.80 0.31
C GLN A 70 -14.76 4.06 -0.57
N LEU A 71 -13.66 4.72 -0.95
CA LEU A 71 -12.58 4.09 -1.74
C LEU A 71 -11.96 2.89 -1.01
N ALA A 72 -11.75 3.01 0.30
CA ALA A 72 -11.20 1.92 1.11
C ALA A 72 -12.17 0.74 1.23
N VAL A 73 -13.47 1.00 1.41
CA VAL A 73 -14.50 -0.06 1.48
C VAL A 73 -14.59 -0.78 0.14
N TYR A 74 -14.58 -0.05 -0.97
CA TYR A 74 -14.63 -0.66 -2.30
C TYR A 74 -13.40 -1.53 -2.57
N ALA A 75 -12.19 -1.07 -2.25
CA ALA A 75 -10.98 -1.88 -2.39
C ALA A 75 -11.00 -3.16 -1.53
N ASP A 76 -11.56 -3.09 -0.32
CA ASP A 76 -11.69 -4.23 0.59
C ASP A 76 -12.62 -5.33 0.03
N GLN A 77 -13.65 -4.97 -0.76
CA GLN A 77 -14.52 -5.93 -1.45
C GLN A 77 -13.75 -6.86 -2.41
N TYR A 78 -12.62 -6.39 -2.94
CA TYR A 78 -11.72 -7.17 -3.79
C TYR A 78 -10.62 -7.89 -2.98
N GLY A 79 -10.75 -7.92 -1.65
CA GLY A 79 -9.78 -8.56 -0.75
C GLY A 79 -8.43 -7.84 -0.71
N ILE A 80 -8.38 -6.55 -1.05
CA ILE A 80 -7.14 -5.77 -1.07
C ILE A 80 -6.90 -5.19 0.31
N PRO A 81 -5.78 -5.52 0.98
CA PRO A 81 -5.37 -4.86 2.21
C PRO A 81 -5.31 -3.34 2.04
N VAL A 82 -6.10 -2.63 2.85
CA VAL A 82 -6.09 -1.15 2.92
C VAL A 82 -5.61 -0.67 4.28
N LYS A 83 -4.66 0.27 4.28
CA LYS A 83 -4.20 0.97 5.48
C LYS A 83 -4.54 2.45 5.39
N ARG A 84 -5.31 2.94 6.35
CA ARG A 84 -5.67 4.36 6.45
C ARG A 84 -4.62 5.11 7.27
N ILE A 85 -4.11 6.21 6.73
CA ILE A 85 -3.12 7.09 7.34
C ILE A 85 -3.76 8.47 7.50
N LYS A 86 -3.83 8.94 8.76
CA LYS A 86 -4.41 10.26 9.06
C LYS A 86 -3.46 11.41 8.73
N HIS A 87 -2.17 11.22 9.00
CA HIS A 87 -1.11 12.22 8.79
C HIS A 87 -0.02 11.59 7.92
N PRO A 88 -0.13 11.71 6.59
CA PRO A 88 0.87 11.13 5.71
C PRO A 88 2.17 11.94 5.76
N THR A 89 3.30 11.24 5.68
CA THR A 89 4.63 11.85 5.66
C THR A 89 5.49 11.12 4.64
N LEU A 90 6.60 11.74 4.21
CA LEU A 90 7.57 11.07 3.33
C LEU A 90 8.07 9.75 3.92
N HIS A 91 8.23 9.67 5.25
CA HIS A 91 8.58 8.41 5.91
C HIS A 91 7.53 7.32 5.70
N VAL A 92 6.23 7.66 5.75
CA VAL A 92 5.15 6.69 5.46
C VAL A 92 5.22 6.23 4.01
N ILE A 93 5.42 7.16 3.07
CA ILE A 93 5.58 6.82 1.65
C ILE A 93 6.76 5.85 1.46
N ASN A 94 7.95 6.20 1.95
CA ASN A 94 9.15 5.39 1.82
C ASN A 94 9.04 4.02 2.52
N THR A 95 8.18 3.89 3.54
CA THR A 95 7.97 2.63 4.26
C THR A 95 7.01 1.69 3.54
N TYR A 96 5.92 2.24 2.98
CA TYR A 96 4.81 1.42 2.51
C TYR A 96 4.65 1.40 0.99
N LEU A 97 5.12 2.42 0.28
CA LEU A 97 5.03 2.50 -1.16
C LEU A 97 6.17 1.67 -1.76
N THR A 98 5.78 0.53 -2.36
CA THR A 98 6.68 -0.43 -2.99
C THR A 98 6.05 -0.84 -4.33
N ASN A 99 6.75 -1.60 -5.17
CA ASN A 99 6.20 -2.04 -6.46
C ASN A 99 4.90 -2.87 -6.38
N ASN A 100 4.53 -3.37 -5.20
CA ASN A 100 3.31 -4.13 -4.97
C ASN A 100 2.29 -3.35 -4.11
N ALA A 101 2.48 -2.05 -3.98
CA ALA A 101 1.64 -1.16 -3.21
C ALA A 101 1.45 0.16 -3.95
N CYS A 102 0.33 0.81 -3.67
CA CYS A 102 0.01 2.14 -4.19
C CYS A 102 -0.62 2.96 -3.07
N ALA A 103 -0.60 4.27 -3.22
CA ALA A 103 -1.25 5.17 -2.27
C ALA A 103 -2.27 6.06 -2.97
N ILE A 104 -3.30 6.44 -2.23
CA ILE A 104 -4.29 7.43 -2.64
C ILE A 104 -4.25 8.54 -1.60
N VAL A 105 -3.87 9.75 -2.01
CA VAL A 105 -3.73 10.90 -1.12
C VAL A 105 -4.86 11.88 -1.37
N GLN A 106 -5.51 12.34 -0.30
CA GLN A 106 -6.43 13.46 -0.35
C GLN A 106 -5.71 14.72 0.11
N TYR A 107 -5.71 15.76 -0.71
CA TYR A 107 -5.09 17.05 -0.41
C TYR A 107 -6.00 18.20 -0.86
N LYS A 108 -5.54 19.43 -0.65
CA LYS A 108 -6.21 20.63 -1.16
C LYS A 108 -5.29 21.38 -2.09
N TYR A 109 -5.82 21.83 -3.21
CA TYR A 109 -5.12 22.80 -4.04
C TYR A 109 -5.01 24.16 -3.31
N PRO A 110 -4.11 25.06 -3.78
CA PRO A 110 -3.99 26.42 -3.23
C PRO A 110 -5.30 27.23 -3.25
N ASP A 111 -6.22 26.91 -4.17
CA ASP A 111 -7.56 27.49 -4.24
C ASP A 111 -8.58 26.84 -3.28
N ASN A 112 -8.09 26.04 -2.33
CA ASN A 112 -8.82 25.35 -1.27
C ASN A 112 -9.79 24.25 -1.74
N ARG A 113 -9.73 23.86 -3.03
CA ARG A 113 -10.54 22.75 -3.56
C ARG A 113 -9.96 21.40 -3.12
N PRO A 114 -10.77 20.50 -2.54
CA PRO A 114 -10.31 19.16 -2.21
C PRO A 114 -9.98 18.38 -3.49
N HIS A 115 -8.96 17.56 -3.43
CA HIS A 115 -8.53 16.71 -4.53
C HIS A 115 -8.03 15.36 -4.04
N ILE A 116 -8.13 14.34 -4.90
CA ILE A 116 -7.62 13.01 -4.65
C ILE A 116 -6.73 12.60 -5.82
N ALA A 117 -5.50 12.19 -5.50
CA ALA A 117 -4.54 11.68 -6.48
C ALA A 117 -4.00 10.31 -6.06
N ALA A 118 -3.59 9.52 -7.04
CA ALA A 118 -2.88 8.27 -6.81
C ALA A 118 -1.35 8.49 -6.87
N LEU A 119 -0.63 7.81 -5.98
CA LEU A 119 0.82 7.72 -5.94
C LEU A 119 1.22 6.27 -6.24
N LEU A 120 2.04 6.08 -7.26
CA LEU A 120 2.53 4.78 -7.69
C LEU A 120 4.06 4.76 -7.65
N GLN A 121 4.64 3.63 -7.25
CA GLN A 121 6.08 3.43 -7.36
C GLN A 121 6.44 3.15 -8.83
N ALA A 122 7.20 4.05 -9.45
CA ALA A 122 7.85 3.83 -10.75
C ALA A 122 9.18 3.08 -10.58
N GLN A 123 9.81 2.74 -11.72
CA GLN A 123 11.16 2.21 -11.75
C GLN A 123 12.16 3.19 -11.07
N GLU A 124 13.24 2.64 -10.52
CA GLU A 124 14.35 3.43 -9.94
C GLU A 124 13.97 4.36 -8.78
N LYS A 125 13.03 3.94 -7.91
CA LYS A 125 12.56 4.71 -6.75
C LYS A 125 11.83 6.01 -7.08
N GLN A 126 11.52 6.28 -8.35
CA GLN A 126 10.73 7.44 -8.73
C GLN A 126 9.27 7.26 -8.35
N LEU A 127 8.59 8.34 -7.98
CA LEU A 127 7.18 8.34 -7.62
C LEU A 127 6.35 8.98 -8.73
N LEU A 128 5.39 8.22 -9.25
CA LEU A 128 4.43 8.70 -10.22
C LEU A 128 3.22 9.29 -9.49
N PHE A 129 3.01 10.58 -9.68
CA PHE A 129 1.83 11.30 -9.24
C PHE A 129 0.80 11.30 -10.37
N CYS A 130 -0.37 10.72 -10.09
CA CYS A 130 -1.47 10.63 -11.03
C CYS A 130 -2.60 11.54 -10.58
N ASP A 131 -2.58 12.79 -11.07
CA ASP A 131 -3.59 13.82 -10.84
C ASP A 131 -4.57 13.82 -12.02
N TYR A 132 -5.81 13.40 -11.79
CA TYR A 132 -6.87 13.44 -12.78
C TYR A 132 -7.80 14.63 -12.53
N PRO A 133 -8.08 15.49 -13.51
CA PRO A 133 -7.89 15.26 -14.96
C PRO A 133 -6.57 15.79 -15.54
N ARG A 134 -5.61 16.25 -14.72
CA ARG A 134 -4.64 17.25 -15.19
C ARG A 134 -3.25 16.77 -15.57
N LYS A 135 -2.71 15.62 -15.14
CA LYS A 135 -1.46 14.98 -15.68
C LYS A 135 -1.03 13.76 -14.86
N LYS A 136 -0.35 12.80 -15.51
CA LYS A 136 0.57 11.85 -14.85
C LYS A 136 1.99 12.38 -14.98
N PHE A 137 2.73 12.52 -13.88
CA PHE A 137 4.10 12.99 -13.91
C PHE A 137 4.91 12.41 -12.75
N VAL A 138 6.24 12.46 -12.88
CA VAL A 138 7.15 12.13 -11.78
C VAL A 138 7.19 13.33 -10.84
N ILE A 139 6.81 13.14 -9.58
CA ILE A 139 6.82 14.20 -8.57
C ILE A 139 8.16 14.25 -7.84
N SER A 140 8.67 15.45 -7.59
CA SER A 140 9.87 15.64 -6.77
C SER A 140 9.58 15.34 -5.30
N GLU A 141 10.61 15.05 -4.50
CA GLU A 141 10.42 14.81 -3.05
C GLU A 141 9.93 16.08 -2.32
N GLU A 142 10.37 17.26 -2.76
CA GLU A 142 9.96 18.55 -2.21
C GLU A 142 8.48 18.85 -2.50
N ASP A 143 8.03 18.69 -3.75
CA ASP A 143 6.63 18.88 -4.12
C ASP A 143 5.73 17.85 -3.43
N LEU A 144 6.20 16.61 -3.30
CA LEU A 144 5.47 15.60 -2.56
C LEU A 144 5.35 15.96 -1.08
N ALA A 145 6.41 16.47 -0.45
CA ALA A 145 6.34 16.92 0.94
C ALA A 145 5.27 17.99 1.14
N ASP A 146 5.18 18.98 0.24
CA ASP A 146 4.16 20.03 0.27
C ASP A 146 2.73 19.45 0.13
N VAL A 147 2.52 18.50 -0.78
CA VAL A 147 1.23 17.80 -0.92
C VAL A 147 0.86 17.04 0.36
N LEU A 148 1.83 16.38 0.98
CA LEU A 148 1.62 15.60 2.20
C LEU A 148 1.34 16.49 3.42
N GLU A 149 1.99 17.65 3.53
CA GLU A 149 1.74 18.63 4.59
C GLU A 149 0.31 19.17 4.55
N HIS A 150 -0.22 19.39 3.34
CA HIS A 150 -1.59 19.86 3.12
C HIS A 150 -2.61 18.71 2.96
N SER A 151 -2.19 17.47 3.24
CA SER A 151 -3.04 16.30 3.11
C SER A 151 -4.04 16.16 4.26
N ARG A 152 -5.25 15.70 3.92
CA ARG A 152 -6.31 15.36 4.89
C ARG A 152 -6.36 13.88 5.22
N GLY A 153 -5.47 13.09 4.63
CA GLY A 153 -5.41 11.66 4.83
C GLY A 153 -4.94 10.95 3.56
N MET A 154 -4.56 9.69 3.75
CA MET A 154 -4.06 8.84 2.70
C MET A 154 -4.48 7.39 2.94
N LEU A 155 -4.68 6.66 1.85
CA LEU A 155 -4.81 5.21 1.85
C LEU A 155 -3.54 4.60 1.28
N ILE A 156 -3.06 3.52 1.87
CA ILE A 156 -2.14 2.59 1.20
C ILE A 156 -2.94 1.34 0.85
N LEU A 157 -2.87 0.93 -0.41
CA LEU A 157 -3.39 -0.34 -0.90
C LEU A 157 -2.19 -1.23 -1.27
N SER A 158 -2.24 -2.50 -0.91
CA SER A 158 -1.12 -3.43 -1.13
C SER A 158 -1.62 -4.78 -1.57
N GLN A 159 -0.93 -5.45 -2.51
CA GLN A 159 -1.23 -6.84 -2.86
C GLN A 159 -0.99 -7.80 -1.68
N LYS A 160 -0.08 -7.44 -0.77
CA LYS A 160 0.26 -8.23 0.41
C LYS A 160 -0.34 -7.61 1.67
N PRO A 161 -0.82 -8.40 2.64
CA PRO A 161 -1.26 -7.86 3.92
C PRO A 161 -0.13 -7.09 4.57
N PHE A 162 -0.46 -5.93 5.17
CA PHE A 162 0.49 -5.17 5.96
C PHE A 162 0.88 -6.02 7.16
N SER A 163 2.01 -6.72 7.05
CA SER A 163 2.49 -7.55 8.14
C SER A 163 2.72 -6.65 9.36
N LYS A 164 1.86 -6.76 10.36
CA LYS A 164 2.33 -6.52 11.73
C LYS A 164 3.29 -7.67 11.97
N SER A 165 4.60 -7.40 11.94
CA SER A 165 5.54 -8.36 12.49
C SER A 165 4.98 -8.83 13.85
N VAL A 166 4.95 -10.12 14.11
CA VAL A 166 4.46 -10.66 15.39
C VAL A 166 5.21 -10.01 16.57
N PHE A 167 6.43 -9.54 16.32
CA PHE A 167 7.22 -8.72 17.24
C PHE A 167 6.64 -7.32 17.54
N CYS A 168 5.86 -6.70 16.65
CA CYS A 168 5.19 -5.42 16.93
C CYS A 168 3.92 -5.56 17.78
N LEU A 169 3.31 -6.75 17.85
CA LEU A 169 2.13 -7.02 18.69
C LEU A 169 2.51 -7.28 20.15
N LEU A 170 3.77 -7.63 20.40
CA LEU A 170 4.33 -7.78 21.73
C LEU A 170 4.97 -6.45 22.12
N SER A 171 4.42 -5.75 23.12
CA SER A 171 5.12 -4.61 23.72
C SER A 171 6.50 -5.07 24.21
N HIS A 172 7.48 -4.16 24.30
CA HIS A 172 8.83 -4.50 24.81
C HIS A 172 8.78 -5.33 26.11
N SER A 173 7.82 -5.03 26.99
CA SER A 173 7.55 -5.79 28.20
C SER A 173 7.15 -7.25 27.92
N LYS A 174 6.28 -7.52 26.94
CA LYS A 174 5.86 -8.88 26.60
C LYS A 174 6.97 -9.69 25.92
N ILE A 175 7.83 -9.05 25.12
CA ILE A 175 9.01 -9.70 24.54
C ILE A 175 9.98 -10.12 25.66
N LEU A 176 10.22 -9.22 26.63
CA LEU A 176 11.04 -9.52 27.80
C LEU A 176 10.49 -10.73 28.58
N TRP A 177 9.17 -10.76 28.83
CA TRP A 177 8.52 -11.89 29.50
C TRP A 177 8.63 -13.20 28.71
N CYS A 178 8.48 -13.17 27.39
CA CYS A 178 8.72 -14.35 26.55
C CYS A 178 10.16 -14.86 26.68
N CYS A 179 11.16 -13.97 26.63
CA CYS A 179 12.56 -14.35 26.81
C CYS A 179 12.83 -14.95 28.20
N ILE A 180 12.27 -14.35 29.26
CA ILE A 180 12.40 -14.87 30.64
C ILE A 180 11.77 -16.26 30.76
N ILE A 181 10.58 -16.48 30.20
CA ILE A 181 9.91 -17.78 30.21
C ILE A 181 10.74 -18.82 29.46
N THR A 182 11.27 -18.49 28.27
CA THR A 182 12.11 -19.42 27.50
C THR A 182 13.36 -19.83 28.26
N ILE A 183 14.03 -18.88 28.94
CA ILE A 183 15.21 -19.17 29.77
C ILE A 183 14.83 -20.04 30.97
N ALA A 184 13.73 -19.72 31.67
CA ALA A 184 13.25 -20.49 32.81
C ALA A 184 12.88 -21.93 32.45
N VAL A 185 12.18 -22.12 31.32
CA VAL A 185 11.85 -23.45 30.78
C VAL A 185 13.11 -24.21 30.40
N GLY A 186 14.06 -23.57 29.72
CA GLY A 186 15.35 -24.17 29.40
C GLY A 186 16.12 -24.62 30.65
N PHE A 187 16.12 -23.80 31.71
CA PHE A 187 16.77 -24.13 32.97
C PHE A 187 16.09 -25.30 33.70
N MET A 188 14.76 -25.36 33.66
CA MET A 188 14.00 -26.49 34.20
C MET A 188 14.30 -27.79 33.45
N ILE A 189 14.37 -27.76 32.12
CA ILE A 189 14.70 -28.95 31.31
C ILE A 189 16.10 -29.46 31.66
N VAL A 190 17.10 -28.56 31.78
CA VAL A 190 18.46 -28.95 32.17
C VAL A 190 18.49 -29.58 33.57
N LYS A 191 17.77 -29.00 34.54
CA LYS A 191 17.70 -29.57 35.90
C LYS A 191 17.02 -30.92 35.95
N ILE A 192 15.92 -31.10 35.20
CA ILE A 192 15.23 -32.39 35.09
C ILE A 192 16.16 -33.43 34.46
N TRP A 193 16.88 -33.07 33.40
CA TRP A 193 17.85 -33.95 32.76
C TRP A 193 18.96 -34.38 33.71
N GLN A 194 19.58 -33.43 34.44
CA GLN A 194 20.60 -33.72 35.46
C GLN A 194 20.10 -34.63 36.59
N PHE A 195 18.85 -34.44 37.02
CA PHE A 195 18.22 -35.29 38.04
C PHE A 195 18.00 -36.73 37.54
N LEU A 196 17.58 -36.89 36.28
CA LEU A 196 17.40 -38.20 35.68
C LEU A 196 18.74 -38.93 35.49
N THR A 197 19.80 -38.22 35.07
CA THR A 197 21.13 -38.82 34.87
C THR A 197 21.82 -39.21 36.18
N THR A 198 21.58 -38.48 37.27
CA THR A 198 22.19 -38.78 38.59
C THR A 198 21.52 -39.95 39.31
N LYS A 199 20.22 -40.19 39.07
CA LYS A 199 19.51 -41.38 39.57
C LYS A 199 19.75 -42.65 38.77
N ALA A 200 20.24 -42.52 37.53
CA ALA A 200 20.52 -43.65 36.64
C ALA A 200 21.93 -44.23 36.82
N ALA A 201 22.74 -43.74 37.77
CA ALA A 201 24.04 -44.34 38.09
C ALA A 201 23.82 -45.70 38.79
N PRO A 202 24.15 -46.84 38.16
CA PRO A 202 24.07 -48.14 38.83
C PRO A 202 25.13 -48.21 39.93
N ARG A 203 24.74 -48.69 41.11
CA ARG A 203 25.69 -49.21 42.10
C ARG A 203 26.19 -50.58 41.65
#